data_AF-A0AAN6IK11-F1
#
_entry.id   AF-A0AAN6IK11-F1
#
_cell.length_a   1.000
_cell.length_b   1.000
_cell.length_c   1.000
_cell.angle_alpha   90.00
_cell.angle_beta   90.00
_cell.angle_gamma   90.00
#
_symmetry.space_group_name_H-M   'P 1'
#
loop_
_entity.id
_entity.type
_entity.pdbx_description
1 polymer ?
#
loop_
_entity_poly.entity_id
_entity_poly.type
_entity_poly.pdbx_seq_one_letter_code
_entity_poly.pdbx_strand_id
1 'polypeptide(L)' 'MKFGQQLRESLFPDWKFYYVDYSGLKRFLYERTDKGYTADDESEFVKLLDSELEK' A
#
# COMPACT_ATOMS: atom_id res chain seq x y z
N MET A 1 13.21 7.49 2.03
CA MET A 1 12.44 7.91 3.23
C MET A 1 12.05 6.68 4.04
N LYS A 2 12.02 6.77 5.38
CA LYS A 2 11.73 5.63 6.30
C LYS A 2 10.25 5.53 6.71
N PHE A 3 9.34 6.03 5.88
CA PHE A 3 7.91 6.10 6.19
C PHE A 3 7.30 4.74 6.57
N GLY A 4 7.60 3.68 5.81
CA GLY A 4 7.08 2.34 6.12
C GLY A 4 7.60 1.74 7.44
N GLN A 5 8.79 2.16 7.88
CA GLN A 5 9.34 1.75 9.18
C GLN A 5 8.68 2.55 10.32
N GLN A 6 8.55 3.87 10.17
CA GLN A 6 7.87 4.74 11.13
C GLN A 6 6.40 4.38 11.29
N LEU A 7 5.71 4.02 10.21
CA LEU A 7 4.33 3.55 10.26
C LEU A 7 4.26 2.32 11.16
N ARG A 8 5.03 1.27 10.86
CA ARG A 8 5.05 0.02 11.65
C ARG A 8 5.42 0.21 13.12
N GLU A 9 6.36 1.11 13.42
CA GLU A 9 6.79 1.41 14.79
C GLU A 9 5.77 2.23 15.58
N SER A 10 4.87 2.96 14.90
CA SER A 10 3.80 3.77 15.53
C SER A 10 2.43 3.09 15.54
N LEU A 11 2.32 1.85 15.01
CA LEU A 11 1.08 1.07 15.03
C LEU A 11 0.77 0.59 16.46
N PHE A 12 -0.44 0.87 16.92
CA PHE A 12 -0.98 0.16 18.07
C PHE A 12 -1.40 -1.27 17.65
N PRO A 13 -0.96 -2.32 18.37
CA PRO A 13 -1.24 -3.71 17.99
C PRO A 13 -2.74 -4.01 17.84
N ASP A 14 -3.57 -3.41 18.68
CA ASP A 14 -5.02 -3.62 18.69
C ASP A 14 -5.71 -3.07 17.44
N TRP A 15 -5.10 -2.07 16.80
CA TRP A 15 -5.70 -1.35 15.67
C TRP A 15 -5.04 -1.74 14.34
N LYS A 16 -4.12 -2.72 14.34
CA LYS A 16 -3.34 -3.16 13.18
C LYS A 16 -4.19 -3.42 11.93
N PHE A 17 -5.42 -3.87 12.09
CA PHE A 17 -6.34 -4.12 10.97
C PHE A 17 -6.96 -2.86 10.37
N TYR A 18 -6.98 -1.73 11.07
CA TYR A 18 -7.54 -0.46 10.59
C TYR A 18 -6.51 0.47 9.95
N TYR A 19 -5.23 0.10 9.98
CA TYR A 19 -4.21 0.87 9.30
C TYR A 19 -4.08 0.43 7.84
N VAL A 20 -3.75 1.40 6.99
CA VAL A 20 -3.44 1.21 5.58
C VAL A 20 -2.31 0.20 5.40
N ASP A 21 -2.52 -0.80 4.54
CA ASP A 21 -1.48 -1.73 4.12
C ASP A 21 -0.48 -1.10 3.15
N TYR A 22 0.33 -0.18 3.68
CA TYR A 22 1.42 0.47 2.95
C TYR A 22 2.43 -0.55 2.38
N SER A 23 2.56 -1.72 3.03
CA SER A 23 3.53 -2.73 2.60
C SER A 23 3.05 -3.46 1.36
N GLY A 24 1.76 -3.82 1.32
CA GLY A 24 1.08 -4.40 0.16
C GLY A 24 1.08 -3.44 -1.03
N LEU A 25 0.67 -2.19 -0.82
CA LEU A 25 0.67 -1.15 -1.86
C LEU A 25 2.07 -0.92 -2.44
N LYS A 26 3.09 -0.84 -1.59
CA LYS A 26 4.46 -0.69 -2.05
C LYS A 26 4.93 -1.91 -2.86
N ARG A 27 4.60 -3.13 -2.41
CA ARG A 27 4.99 -4.36 -3.10
C ARG A 27 4.37 -4.44 -4.50
N PHE A 28 3.10 -4.06 -4.63
CA PHE A 28 2.40 -3.99 -5.91
C PHE A 28 3.16 -3.13 -6.92
N LEU A 29 3.57 -1.94 -6.51
CA LEU A 29 4.34 -1.04 -7.38
C LEU A 29 5.69 -1.66 -7.78
N TYR A 30 6.42 -2.26 -6.84
CA TYR A 30 7.71 -2.89 -7.14
C TYR A 30 7.61 -4.04 -8.14
N GLU A 31 6.62 -4.93 -7.99
CA GLU A 31 6.44 -6.08 -8.88
C GLU A 31 6.11 -5.69 -10.34
N ARG A 32 5.56 -4.50 -10.54
CA ARG A 32 5.12 -3.98 -11.84
C ARG A 32 6.09 -2.96 -12.45
N THR A 33 6.88 -2.29 -11.62
CA THR A 33 7.93 -1.36 -12.09
C THR A 33 8.93 -2.05 -13.00
N ASP A 34 9.35 -3.27 -12.67
CA ASP A 34 10.30 -4.04 -13.49
C ASP A 34 9.69 -4.59 -14.79
N LYS A 35 8.35 -4.68 -14.86
CA LYS A 35 7.61 -5.24 -16.01
C LYS A 35 7.06 -4.17 -16.96
N GLY A 36 7.22 -2.89 -16.61
CA GLY A 36 6.61 -1.77 -17.29
C GLY A 36 5.22 -1.49 -16.71
N TYR A 37 5.14 -0.44 -15.89
CA TYR A 37 3.90 -0.01 -15.26
C TYR A 37 2.96 0.60 -16.30
N THR A 38 1.77 0.02 -16.44
CA THR A 38 0.76 0.39 -17.45
C THR A 38 -0.39 1.19 -16.85
N ALA A 39 -1.27 1.73 -17.71
CA ALA A 39 -2.48 2.43 -17.27
C ALA A 39 -3.50 1.49 -16.57
N ASP A 40 -3.48 0.20 -16.91
CA ASP A 40 -4.31 -0.81 -16.24
C ASP A 40 -3.80 -1.06 -14.81
N ASP A 41 -2.48 -1.07 -14.62
CA ASP A 41 -1.85 -1.19 -13.31
C ASP A 41 -2.17 0.00 -12.41
N GLU A 42 -2.18 1.21 -12.97
CA GLU A 42 -2.61 2.42 -12.25
C GLU A 42 -4.08 2.33 -11.82
N SER A 43 -4.96 1.88 -12.71
CA SER A 43 -6.38 1.71 -12.40
C SER A 43 -6.62 0.67 -11.30
N GLU A 44 -5.84 -0.41 -11.29
CA GLU A 44 -5.90 -1.42 -10.24
C GLU A 44 -5.30 -0.92 -8.91
N PHE A 45 -4.21 -0.15 -8.97
CA PHE A 45 -3.62 0.48 -7.80
C PHE A 45 -4.59 1.46 -7.12
N VAL A 46 -5.27 2.30 -7.90
CA VAL A 46 -6.27 3.25 -7.39
C VAL A 46 -7.41 2.52 -6.69
N LYS A 47 -7.91 1.41 -7.26
CA LYS A 47 -8.95 0.59 -6.61
C LYS A 47 -8.49 -0.01 -5.28
N LEU A 48 -7.25 -0.51 -5.22
CA LEU A 48 -6.67 -1.02 -3.98
C LEU A 48 -6.54 0.09 -2.93
N LEU A 49 -6.11 1.27 -3.34
CA LEU A 49 -6.00 2.42 -2.45
C LEU A 49 -7.35 2.88 -1.91
N ASP A 50 -8.38 2.93 -2.76
CA ASP A 50 -9.74 3.27 -2.36
C ASP A 50 -10.28 2.26 -1.34
N SER A 51 -10.06 0.96 -1.57
CA SER A 51 -10.51 -0.08 -0.64
C SER A 51 -9.83 0.00 0.74
N GLU A 52 -8.58 0.47 0.80
CA GLU A 52 -7.87 0.71 2.06
C GLU A 52 -8.30 2.01 2.74
N LEU A 53 -8.89 2.96 2.00
CA LEU A 53 -9.44 4.23 2.52
C LEU A 53 -10.86 4.08 3.07
N GLU A 54 -11.67 3.18 2.51
CA GLU A 54 -13.03 2.89 2.97
C GLU A 54 -13.09 2.03 4.25
N LYS A 55 -11.95 1.54 4.72
CA LYS A 55 -11.78 0.63 5.86
C LYS A 55 -11.82 1.36 7.21
#